data_AF-A0A2M8EES6-F1
#
_entry.id   AF-A0A2M8EES6-F1
#
_cell.length_a   1.000
_cell.length_b   1.000
_cell.length_c   1.000
_cell.angle_alpha   90.00
_cell.angle_beta   90.00
_cell.angle_gamma   90.00
#
_symmetry.space_group_name_H-M   'P 1'
#
loop_
_entity.id
_entity.type
_entity.pdbx_description
1 polymer ?
#
loop_
_entity_poly.entity_id
_entity_poly.type
_entity_poly.pdbx_seq_one_letter_code
_entity_poly.pdbx_strand_id
1 'polypeptide(L)'
;MATYQGGGYGQRSGGQAQGGYGNDRCSAPAVSISVDDIKLQAPLSVDLFDRIAKDKAAIVAIARKDNLNESTQLRKFYDELVMWTDKVHNIGKLEAGQKSESVRVARYEQSAPFIKMLNAKVAYAKGRKKVDECFEEMFSKLIGQIDSPDSLKHAKLFMEAFMGFYKAQEK
;
A
#
# COMPACT_ATOMS: atom_id res chain seq x y z
N MET A 1 -76.22 6.20 6.32
CA MET A 1 -76.70 7.01 7.45
C MET A 1 -75.97 6.57 8.71
N ALA A 2 -75.76 7.51 9.64
CA ALA A 2 -74.98 7.51 10.90
C ALA A 2 -74.94 6.18 11.70
N THR A 3 -73.93 5.85 12.52
CA THR A 3 -73.42 6.63 13.67
C THR A 3 -72.04 6.15 14.18
N TYR A 4 -71.30 7.10 14.74
CA TYR A 4 -70.09 6.99 15.58
C TYR A 4 -70.37 6.47 17.00
N GLN A 5 -69.42 5.73 17.58
CA GLN A 5 -69.01 5.64 19.02
C GLN A 5 -67.90 4.57 19.09
N GLY A 6 -66.77 4.66 19.79
CA GLY A 6 -66.20 5.59 20.77
C GLY A 6 -65.15 4.83 21.62
N GLY A 7 -64.04 5.49 22.01
CA GLY A 7 -63.14 5.07 23.11
C GLY A 7 -61.87 4.30 22.68
N GLY A 8 -60.66 4.58 23.17
CA GLY A 8 -60.20 5.57 24.13
C GLY A 8 -58.66 5.62 24.11
N TYR A 9 -58.09 6.80 24.35
CA TYR A 9 -56.65 7.04 24.42
C TYR A 9 -56.12 6.64 25.80
N GLY A 10 -55.25 5.64 25.84
CA GLY A 10 -54.44 5.30 27.01
C GLY A 10 -53.05 5.91 26.92
N GLN A 11 -52.80 6.96 27.70
CA GLN A 11 -51.45 7.42 28.03
C GLN A 11 -50.73 6.38 28.90
N ARG A 12 -49.46 6.09 28.62
CA ARG A 12 -48.48 5.79 29.67
C ARG A 12 -47.12 6.41 29.34
N SER A 13 -46.73 7.26 30.27
CA SER A 13 -45.45 7.95 30.44
C SER A 13 -44.34 7.00 30.89
N GLY A 14 -43.09 7.38 30.60
CA GLY A 14 -41.97 7.14 31.50
C GLY A 14 -40.96 6.08 31.05
N GLY A 15 -39.80 6.54 30.59
CA GLY A 15 -38.65 5.67 30.35
C GLY A 15 -37.49 6.35 29.64
N GLN A 16 -36.95 7.43 30.21
CA GLN A 16 -35.61 7.89 29.89
C GLN A 16 -34.61 6.81 30.29
N ALA A 17 -33.90 6.22 29.34
CA ALA A 17 -32.69 5.45 29.59
C ALA A 17 -31.55 6.03 28.76
N GLN A 18 -30.90 7.01 29.40
CA GLN A 18 -29.60 7.55 29.06
C GLN A 18 -28.57 6.41 29.08
N GLY A 19 -28.12 5.99 27.90
CA GLY A 19 -27.07 4.98 27.72
C GLY A 19 -26.00 5.51 26.80
N GLY A 20 -25.35 6.61 27.21
CA GLY A 20 -24.17 7.14 26.55
C GLY A 20 -23.01 6.19 26.75
N TYR A 21 -22.83 5.24 25.83
CA TYR A 21 -21.55 4.57 25.66
C TYR A 21 -20.61 5.57 24.99
N GLY A 22 -20.02 6.43 25.81
CA GLY A 22 -18.81 7.16 25.46
C GLY A 22 -17.79 6.12 25.02
N ASN A 23 -17.63 6.01 23.70
CA ASN A 23 -16.60 5.18 23.09
C ASN A 23 -15.30 5.96 23.20
N ASP A 24 -14.88 6.24 24.43
CA ASP A 24 -13.54 6.69 24.80
C ASP A 24 -12.61 5.49 24.65
N ARG A 25 -12.56 4.96 23.42
CA ARG A 25 -11.38 4.23 22.99
C ARG A 25 -10.29 5.27 23.01
N CYS A 26 -9.50 5.27 24.07
CA CYS A 26 -8.17 5.86 24.09
C CYS A 26 -7.54 5.54 22.74
N SER A 27 -7.56 6.52 21.84
CA SER A 27 -7.06 6.36 20.49
C SER A 27 -5.56 6.25 20.64
N ALA A 28 -5.06 5.02 20.75
CA ALA A 28 -3.65 4.75 20.62
C ALA A 28 -3.18 5.51 19.36
N PRO A 29 -2.06 6.24 19.43
CA PRO A 29 -1.63 7.07 18.31
C PRO A 29 -1.54 6.18 17.07
N ALA A 30 -2.28 6.55 16.02
CA ALA A 30 -2.19 5.86 14.75
C ALA A 30 -0.75 6.00 14.26
N VAL A 31 -0.03 4.88 14.14
CA VAL A 31 1.31 4.88 13.58
C VAL A 31 1.20 5.39 12.14
N SER A 32 1.86 6.50 11.85
CA SER A 32 1.90 7.13 10.52
C SER A 32 3.28 6.96 9.90
N ILE A 33 3.34 6.81 8.58
CA ILE A 33 4.60 6.67 7.83
C ILE A 33 4.89 7.96 7.05
N SER A 34 6.10 8.49 7.17
CA SER A 34 6.58 9.52 6.24
C SER A 34 7.15 8.84 4.99
N VAL A 35 6.77 9.32 3.80
CA VAL A 35 7.14 8.70 2.51
C VAL A 35 7.87 9.65 1.56
N ASP A 36 8.17 10.88 1.99
CA ASP A 36 8.76 11.92 1.14
C ASP A 36 10.27 11.79 0.93
N ASP A 37 10.92 10.99 1.76
CA ASP A 37 12.32 10.59 1.63
C ASP A 37 12.53 9.47 0.60
N ILE A 38 11.47 8.78 0.19
CA ILE A 38 11.50 7.82 -0.91
C ILE A 38 11.52 8.61 -2.22
N LYS A 39 12.67 8.67 -2.89
CA LYS A 39 12.86 9.36 -4.17
C LYS A 39 13.52 8.42 -5.17
N LEU A 40 12.82 8.09 -6.25
CA LEU A 40 13.30 7.12 -7.26
C LEU A 40 14.03 7.77 -8.45
N GLN A 41 14.01 9.10 -8.53
CA GLN A 41 14.66 9.87 -9.57
C GLN A 41 16.14 10.10 -9.24
N ALA A 42 16.97 10.19 -10.28
CA ALA A 42 18.37 10.55 -10.13
C ALA A 42 18.54 12.04 -9.75
N PRO A 43 19.57 12.39 -8.95
CA PRO A 43 20.53 11.51 -8.31
C PRO A 43 19.92 10.75 -7.12
N LEU A 44 20.24 9.45 -7.02
CA LEU A 44 19.76 8.61 -5.91
C LEU A 44 20.48 8.97 -4.61
N SER A 45 19.73 8.99 -3.51
CA SER A 45 20.31 9.04 -2.18
C SER A 45 21.06 7.74 -1.87
N VAL A 46 22.25 7.84 -1.28
CA VAL A 46 23.04 6.68 -0.80
C VAL A 46 22.25 5.88 0.25
N ASP A 47 21.39 6.56 1.00
CA ASP A 47 20.55 5.96 2.05
C ASP A 47 19.31 5.25 1.52
N LEU A 48 18.96 5.40 0.23
CA LEU A 48 17.66 4.99 -0.30
C LEU A 48 17.37 3.49 -0.08
N PHE A 49 18.35 2.65 -0.40
CA PHE A 49 18.23 1.19 -0.30
C PHE A 49 18.78 0.64 1.02
N ASP A 50 19.28 1.49 1.91
CA ASP A 50 19.78 1.10 3.23
C ASP A 50 18.90 1.71 4.33
N ARG A 51 19.33 2.82 4.93
CA ARG A 51 18.65 3.45 6.06
C ARG A 51 17.18 3.75 5.79
N ILE A 52 16.84 4.34 4.64
CA ILE A 52 15.45 4.70 4.34
C ILE A 52 14.58 3.43 4.24
N ALA A 53 15.02 2.42 3.48
CA ALA A 53 14.31 1.15 3.36
C ALA A 53 14.14 0.45 4.72
N LYS A 54 15.20 0.46 5.55
CA LYS A 54 15.19 -0.09 6.91
C LYS A 54 14.20 0.64 7.83
N ASP A 55 14.19 1.97 7.80
CA ASP A 55 13.30 2.79 8.61
C ASP A 55 11.83 2.53 8.22
N LYS A 56 11.51 2.45 6.92
CA LYS A 56 10.15 2.08 6.48
C LYS A 56 9.76 0.67 6.89
N ALA A 57 10.68 -0.29 6.77
CA ALA A 57 10.43 -1.67 7.20
C ALA A 57 10.13 -1.74 8.71
N ALA A 58 10.86 -0.99 9.54
CA ALA A 58 10.60 -0.91 10.97
C ALA A 58 9.22 -0.30 11.27
N ILE A 59 8.85 0.80 10.60
CA ILE A 59 7.55 1.46 10.80
C ILE A 59 6.41 0.51 10.42
N VAL A 60 6.48 -0.15 9.27
CA VAL A 60 5.44 -1.10 8.81
C VAL A 60 5.36 -2.32 9.74
N ALA A 61 6.49 -2.76 10.32
CA ALA A 61 6.50 -3.83 11.31
C ALA A 61 5.89 -3.40 12.65
N ILE A 62 6.11 -2.15 13.09
CA ILE A 62 5.51 -1.59 14.31
C ILE A 62 4.02 -1.33 14.14
N ALA A 63 3.59 -0.84 12.97
CA ALA A 63 2.20 -0.57 12.63
C ALA A 63 1.37 -1.86 12.45
N ARG A 64 2.05 -3.00 12.26
CA ARG A 64 1.44 -4.30 12.07
C ARG A 64 0.48 -4.63 13.21
N LYS A 65 -0.76 -4.92 12.83
CA LYS A 65 -1.76 -5.58 13.68
C LYS A 65 -1.82 -7.06 13.37
N ASP A 66 -2.42 -7.86 14.25
CA ASP A 66 -2.60 -9.30 14.04
C ASP A 66 -3.16 -9.61 12.64
N ASN A 67 -2.47 -10.49 11.91
CA ASN A 67 -2.80 -10.92 10.54
C ASN A 67 -2.71 -9.85 9.43
N LEU A 68 -2.16 -8.66 9.70
CA LEU A 68 -1.78 -7.69 8.67
C LEU A 68 -0.30 -7.83 8.32
N ASN A 69 0.05 -7.37 7.11
CA ASN A 69 1.43 -7.28 6.61
C ASN A 69 2.21 -8.60 6.74
N GLU A 70 1.56 -9.73 6.56
CA GLU A 70 2.25 -11.03 6.51
C GLU A 70 3.31 -10.98 5.39
N SER A 71 4.54 -11.43 5.67
CA SER A 71 5.61 -11.43 4.65
C SER A 71 5.20 -12.10 3.34
N THR A 72 4.41 -13.18 3.40
CA THR A 72 3.89 -13.87 2.20
C THR A 72 2.95 -12.99 1.38
N GLN A 73 2.20 -12.08 2.01
CA GLN A 73 1.35 -11.12 1.33
C GLN A 73 2.16 -9.98 0.73
N LEU A 74 3.10 -9.39 1.49
CA LEU A 74 3.97 -8.33 0.98
C LEU A 74 4.82 -8.83 -0.19
N ARG A 75 5.27 -10.08 -0.10
CA ARG A 75 6.06 -10.74 -1.14
C ARG A 75 5.35 -10.79 -2.49
N LYS A 76 4.02 -10.98 -2.53
CA LYS A 76 3.26 -11.00 -3.79
C LYS A 76 3.37 -9.67 -4.56
N PHE A 77 3.37 -8.55 -3.85
CA PHE A 77 3.56 -7.23 -4.48
C PHE A 77 4.97 -7.05 -5.02
N TYR A 78 5.98 -7.55 -4.29
CA TYR A 78 7.35 -7.55 -4.75
C TYR A 78 7.54 -8.45 -5.98
N ASP A 79 7.01 -9.68 -5.97
CA ASP A 79 7.10 -10.60 -7.10
C ASP A 79 6.49 -10.00 -8.37
N GLU A 80 5.39 -9.25 -8.22
CA GLU A 80 4.78 -8.57 -9.35
C GLU A 80 5.66 -7.41 -9.88
N LEU A 81 6.32 -6.64 -9.01
CA LEU A 81 7.31 -5.65 -9.41
C LEU A 81 8.52 -6.28 -10.13
N VAL A 82 9.00 -7.43 -9.65
CA VAL A 82 10.07 -8.18 -10.31
C VAL A 82 9.63 -8.62 -11.70
N MET A 83 8.43 -9.20 -11.82
CA MET A 83 7.87 -9.61 -13.11
C MET A 83 7.81 -8.44 -14.11
N TRP A 84 7.34 -7.27 -13.69
CA TRP A 84 7.29 -6.09 -14.57
C TRP A 84 8.68 -5.57 -14.92
N THR A 85 9.61 -5.58 -13.95
CA THR A 85 11.01 -5.20 -14.18
C THR A 85 11.66 -6.14 -15.20
N ASP A 86 11.49 -7.44 -15.05
CA ASP A 86 12.00 -8.44 -15.99
C ASP A 86 11.35 -8.28 -17.35
N LYS A 87 10.04 -8.01 -17.45
CA LYS A 87 9.38 -7.76 -18.74
C LYS A 87 9.93 -6.55 -19.49
N VAL A 88 10.35 -5.51 -18.76
CA VAL A 88 10.94 -4.30 -19.36
C VAL A 88 12.42 -4.50 -19.68
N HIS A 89 13.19 -5.11 -18.79
CA HIS A 89 14.66 -5.20 -18.87
C HIS A 89 15.20 -6.49 -19.50
N ASN A 90 14.40 -7.55 -19.60
CA ASN A 90 14.80 -8.82 -20.21
C ASN A 90 14.54 -8.80 -21.73
N ILE A 91 15.33 -7.97 -22.43
CA ILE A 91 15.26 -7.79 -23.88
C ILE A 91 15.90 -8.97 -24.63
N GLY A 92 16.56 -9.89 -23.92
CA GLY A 92 17.34 -10.97 -24.50
C GLY A 92 18.58 -10.45 -25.24
N LYS A 93 19.53 -11.36 -25.54
CA LYS A 93 20.82 -11.12 -26.22
C LYS A 93 20.74 -10.46 -27.62
N LEU A 94 19.59 -9.95 -28.05
CA LEU A 94 19.28 -9.65 -29.45
C LEU A 94 19.71 -8.25 -29.93
N GLU A 95 19.86 -7.27 -29.04
CA GLU A 95 20.06 -5.88 -29.47
C GLU A 95 21.04 -5.16 -28.53
N ALA A 96 22.32 -5.56 -28.52
CA ALA A 96 23.36 -4.89 -27.75
C ALA A 96 23.73 -3.54 -28.39
N GLY A 97 23.05 -2.45 -28.00
CA GLY A 97 23.34 -1.08 -28.45
C GLY A 97 22.31 -0.04 -27.96
N GLN A 98 22.39 1.20 -28.45
CA GLN A 98 21.44 2.29 -28.14
C GLN A 98 19.95 1.93 -28.39
N LYS A 99 19.68 0.96 -29.27
CA LYS A 99 18.34 0.38 -29.47
C LYS A 99 17.76 -0.29 -28.23
N SER A 100 18.61 -0.80 -27.33
CA SER A 100 18.18 -1.41 -26.06
C SER A 100 17.45 -0.42 -25.15
N GLU A 101 17.84 0.86 -25.15
CA GLU A 101 17.20 1.87 -24.31
C GLU A 101 15.81 2.25 -24.85
N SER A 102 15.71 2.55 -26.15
CA SER A 102 14.42 2.88 -26.76
C SER A 102 13.42 1.72 -26.69
N VAL A 103 13.90 0.47 -26.81
CA VAL A 103 13.07 -0.71 -26.61
C VAL A 103 12.59 -0.83 -25.16
N ARG A 104 13.44 -0.57 -24.15
CA ARG A 104 13.05 -0.54 -22.73
C ARG A 104 11.97 0.50 -22.47
N VAL A 105 12.14 1.71 -23.00
CA VAL A 105 11.14 2.79 -22.87
C VAL A 105 9.81 2.35 -23.49
N ALA A 106 9.80 1.84 -24.72
CA ALA A 106 8.57 1.37 -25.36
C ALA A 106 7.89 0.21 -24.59
N ARG A 107 8.66 -0.73 -24.05
CA ARG A 107 8.15 -1.83 -23.21
C ARG A 107 7.57 -1.31 -21.90
N TYR A 108 8.20 -0.30 -21.30
CA TYR A 108 7.69 0.38 -20.13
C TYR A 108 6.37 1.08 -20.44
N GLU A 109 6.28 1.87 -21.50
CA GLU A 109 5.05 2.57 -21.90
C GLU A 109 3.87 1.62 -22.08
N GLN A 110 4.09 0.47 -22.73
CA GLN A 110 3.07 -0.59 -22.88
C GLN A 110 2.67 -1.23 -21.54
N SER A 111 3.59 -1.27 -20.57
CA SER A 111 3.39 -1.89 -19.26
C SER A 111 2.90 -0.90 -18.20
N ALA A 112 3.07 0.41 -18.43
CA ALA A 112 2.83 1.47 -17.45
C ALA A 112 1.41 1.43 -16.86
N PRO A 113 0.32 1.24 -17.63
CA PRO A 113 -1.02 1.13 -17.05
C PRO A 113 -1.14 -0.03 -16.05
N PHE A 114 -0.51 -1.16 -16.34
CA PHE A 114 -0.55 -2.34 -15.48
C PHE A 114 0.34 -2.18 -14.24
N ILE A 115 1.46 -1.48 -14.37
CA ILE A 115 2.30 -1.09 -13.23
C ILE A 115 1.50 -0.13 -12.32
N LYS A 116 0.80 0.87 -12.88
CA LYS A 116 -0.03 1.79 -12.09
C LYS A 116 -1.24 1.09 -11.46
N MET A 117 -1.76 0.02 -12.06
CA MET A 117 -2.83 -0.81 -11.48
C MET A 117 -2.42 -1.49 -10.16
N LEU A 118 -1.12 -1.60 -9.85
CA LEU A 118 -0.64 -2.07 -8.55
C LEU A 118 -1.20 -1.23 -7.38
N ASN A 119 -1.48 0.06 -7.58
CA ASN A 119 -2.16 0.91 -6.58
C ASN A 119 -3.55 0.37 -6.23
N ALA A 120 -4.32 -0.05 -7.23
CA ALA A 120 -5.64 -0.63 -7.00
C ALA A 120 -5.54 -1.97 -6.25
N LYS A 121 -4.50 -2.77 -6.54
CA LYS A 121 -4.26 -4.05 -5.86
C LYS A 121 -3.91 -3.88 -4.39
N VAL A 122 -3.06 -2.90 -4.04
CA VAL A 122 -2.70 -2.63 -2.64
C VAL A 122 -3.90 -2.05 -1.88
N ALA A 123 -4.67 -1.15 -2.49
CA ALA A 123 -5.91 -0.63 -1.92
C ALA A 123 -6.94 -1.75 -1.66
N TYR A 124 -7.08 -2.69 -2.60
CA TYR A 124 -7.94 -3.87 -2.41
C TYR A 124 -7.44 -4.75 -1.25
N ALA A 125 -6.14 -5.01 -1.17
CA ALA A 125 -5.57 -5.77 -0.06
C ALA A 125 -5.76 -5.09 1.30
N LYS A 126 -5.68 -3.75 1.37
CA LYS A 126 -6.01 -2.96 2.56
C LYS A 126 -7.49 -3.15 2.93
N GLY A 127 -8.41 -3.01 1.97
CA GLY A 127 -9.84 -3.26 2.17
C GLY A 127 -10.16 -4.70 2.62
N ARG A 128 -9.36 -5.68 2.20
CA ARG A 128 -9.43 -7.08 2.63
C ARG A 128 -8.71 -7.37 3.96
N LYS A 129 -8.18 -6.33 4.64
CA LYS A 129 -7.41 -6.47 5.89
C LYS A 129 -6.24 -7.45 5.72
N LYS A 130 -5.48 -7.29 4.63
CA LYS A 130 -4.26 -8.06 4.36
C LYS A 130 -2.99 -7.23 4.45
N VAL A 131 -3.13 -5.92 4.25
CA VAL A 131 -2.08 -4.93 4.51
C VAL A 131 -2.67 -3.79 5.34
N ASP A 132 -1.81 -3.04 6.02
CA ASP A 132 -2.22 -1.83 6.73
C ASP A 132 -2.10 -0.57 5.86
N GLU A 133 -2.43 0.56 6.46
CA GLU A 133 -2.34 1.88 5.84
C GLU A 133 -0.89 2.31 5.59
N CYS A 134 0.04 2.01 6.50
CA CYS A 134 1.45 2.35 6.34
C CYS A 134 2.08 1.68 5.10
N PHE A 135 1.82 0.39 4.90
CA PHE A 135 2.30 -0.32 3.71
C PHE A 135 1.64 0.22 2.44
N GLU A 136 0.32 0.47 2.48
CA GLU A 136 -0.42 0.99 1.33
C GLU A 136 0.07 2.38 0.90
N GLU A 137 0.29 3.30 1.85
CA GLU A 137 0.83 4.64 1.57
C GLU A 137 2.25 4.57 0.98
N MET A 138 3.14 3.78 1.61
CA MET A 138 4.52 3.60 1.13
C MET A 138 4.54 3.01 -0.28
N PHE A 139 3.77 1.94 -0.52
CA PHE A 139 3.75 1.26 -1.80
C PHE A 139 3.11 2.14 -2.88
N SER A 140 2.02 2.83 -2.56
CA SER A 140 1.38 3.76 -3.50
C SER A 140 2.29 4.93 -3.87
N LYS A 141 3.05 5.47 -2.91
CA LYS A 141 4.08 6.49 -3.18
C LYS A 141 5.16 5.95 -4.12
N LEU A 142 5.61 4.72 -3.89
CA LEU A 142 6.62 4.07 -4.72
C LEU A 142 6.13 3.92 -6.17
N ILE A 143 4.96 3.32 -6.37
CA ILE A 143 4.35 3.13 -7.70
C ILE A 143 4.05 4.46 -8.38
N GLY A 144 3.61 5.47 -7.61
CA GLY A 144 3.35 6.82 -8.09
C GLY A 144 4.56 7.45 -8.78
N GLN A 145 5.77 7.21 -8.25
CA GLN A 145 7.03 7.74 -8.76
C GLN A 145 7.61 7.01 -9.97
N ILE A 146 7.07 5.86 -10.35
CA ILE A 146 7.57 5.12 -11.51
C ILE A 146 7.10 5.79 -12.80
N ASP A 147 8.01 6.36 -13.56
CA ASP A 147 7.80 7.08 -14.82
C ASP A 147 8.70 6.59 -15.97
N SER A 148 9.60 5.65 -15.70
CA SER A 148 10.67 5.25 -16.61
C SER A 148 11.17 3.83 -16.29
N PRO A 149 11.88 3.17 -17.22
CA PRO A 149 12.53 1.88 -16.95
C PRO A 149 13.47 1.91 -15.74
N ASP A 150 14.16 3.03 -15.52
CA ASP A 150 15.10 3.21 -14.42
C ASP A 150 14.38 3.40 -13.08
N SER A 151 13.37 4.27 -13.00
CA SER A 151 12.58 4.41 -11.77
C SER A 151 11.84 3.12 -11.40
N LEU A 152 11.41 2.32 -12.38
CA LEU A 152 10.87 0.98 -12.15
C LEU A 152 11.92 0.05 -11.51
N LYS A 153 13.15 0.05 -12.03
CA LYS A 153 14.26 -0.72 -11.47
C LYS A 153 14.59 -0.25 -10.04
N HIS A 154 14.61 1.06 -9.79
CA HIS A 154 14.84 1.60 -8.44
C HIS A 154 13.72 1.21 -7.48
N ALA A 155 12.45 1.21 -7.90
CA ALA A 155 11.33 0.72 -7.10
C ALA A 155 11.51 -0.76 -6.72
N LYS A 156 11.92 -1.61 -7.66
CA LYS A 156 12.22 -3.03 -7.40
C LYS A 156 13.31 -3.17 -6.34
N LEU A 157 14.42 -2.44 -6.49
CA LEU A 157 15.54 -2.51 -5.54
C LEU A 157 15.16 -1.99 -4.14
N PHE A 158 14.37 -0.92 -4.08
CA PHE A 158 13.84 -0.42 -2.81
C PHE A 158 12.97 -1.47 -2.10
N MET A 159 12.03 -2.09 -2.82
CA MET A 159 11.19 -3.14 -2.26
C MET A 159 11.98 -4.39 -1.86
N GLU A 160 13.05 -4.74 -2.59
CA GLU A 160 13.94 -5.84 -2.22
C GLU A 160 14.65 -5.58 -0.88
N ALA A 161 15.23 -4.38 -0.72
CA ALA A 161 15.86 -3.97 0.53
C ALA A 161 14.84 -3.91 1.68
N PHE A 162 13.68 -3.30 1.44
CA PHE A 162 12.57 -3.26 2.39
C PHE A 162 12.19 -4.67 2.85
N MET A 163 11.98 -5.63 1.94
CA MET A 163 11.62 -7.00 2.29
C MET A 163 12.71 -7.69 3.14
N GLY A 164 13.99 -7.44 2.82
CA GLY A 164 15.11 -7.96 3.59
C GLY A 164 15.09 -7.44 5.04
N PHE A 165 14.95 -6.13 5.24
CA PHE A 165 14.86 -5.54 6.57
C PHE A 165 13.56 -5.90 7.31
N TYR A 166 12.44 -5.96 6.59
CA TYR A 166 11.14 -6.31 7.16
C TYR A 166 11.17 -7.73 7.71
N LYS A 167 11.79 -8.66 6.99
CA LYS A 167 11.93 -10.04 7.47
C LYS A 167 12.76 -10.14 8.75
N ALA A 168 13.73 -9.26 8.95
CA ALA A 168 14.53 -9.21 10.18
C ALA A 168 13.72 -8.72 11.40
N GLN A 169 12.56 -8.09 11.20
CA GLN A 169 11.65 -7.66 12.27
C GLN A 169 10.63 -8.74 12.66
N GLU A 170 10.39 -9.74 11.80
CA GLU A 170 9.57 -10.91 12.13
C GLU A 170 10.35 -11.86 13.04
N LYS A 171 10.34 -11.58 14.34
CA LYS A 171 10.80 -12.49 15.39
C LYS A 171 9.64 -13.20 16.07
#